data_AF-A0A2U1KIK2-F1
#
_entry.id   AF-A0A2U1KIK2-F1
#
_cell.length_a   1.000
_cell.length_b   1.000
_cell.length_c   1.000
_cell.angle_alpha   90.00
_cell.angle_beta   90.00
_cell.angle_gamma   90.00
#
_symmetry.space_group_name_H-M   'P 1'
#
loop_
_entity.id
_entity.type
_entity.pdbx_description
1 polymer ?
#
loop_
_entity_poly.entity_id
_entity_poly.type
_entity_poly.pdbx_seq_one_letter_code
_entity_poly.pdbx_strand_id
1 'polypeptide(L)'
;MKVTVEVHRIGAKDFWLKLVCGQERGAFKRIMETLDSLELQVIDVNVTTCYGHVLTNLKVEAKGKEVVAAQSLKDSLLNCWMPGIHDENQRSG
;
A
#
# COMPACT_ATOMS: atom_id res chain seq x y z
N MET A 1 -3.32 2.79 14.48
CA MET A 1 -2.67 1.49 14.20
C MET A 1 -1.36 1.76 13.48
N LYS A 2 -0.25 1.09 13.85
CA LYS A 2 1.04 1.30 13.16
C LYS A 2 1.13 0.32 11.99
N VAL A 3 1.09 0.85 10.77
CA VAL A 3 1.42 0.11 9.55
C VAL A 3 2.83 0.47 9.14
N THR A 4 3.61 -0.50 8.68
CA THR A 4 4.89 -0.25 8.02
C THR A 4 4.75 -0.64 6.57
N VAL A 5 5.15 0.27 5.67
CA VAL A 5 5.12 0.06 4.22
C VAL A 5 6.52 0.27 3.68
N GLU A 6 7.02 -0.73 2.97
CA GLU A 6 8.21 -0.64 2.15
C GLU A 6 7.81 -0.81 0.68
N VAL A 7 8.40 0.01 -0.18
CA VAL A 7 8.18 0.00 -1.63
C VAL A 7 9.54 -0.06 -2.30
N HIS A 8 9.78 -1.11 -3.07
CA HIS A 8 11.02 -1.31 -3.81
C HIS A 8 10.69 -1.41 -5.28
N ARG A 9 11.26 -0.54 -6.10
CA ARG A 9 11.14 -0.66 -7.56
C ARG A 9 12.05 -1.78 -8.02
N ILE A 10 11.49 -2.80 -8.67
CA ILE A 10 12.23 -3.99 -9.14
C ILE A 10 12.26 -4.10 -10.68
N GLY A 11 11.57 -3.18 -11.37
CA GLY A 11 11.56 -3.09 -12.82
C GLY A 11 11.05 -1.73 -13.31
N ALA A 12 10.89 -1.57 -14.62
CA ALA A 12 10.39 -0.32 -15.20
C ALA A 12 8.97 -0.01 -14.69
N LYS A 13 8.12 -1.02 -14.55
CA LYS A 13 6.74 -0.92 -14.04
C LYS A 13 6.47 -1.84 -12.85
N ASP A 14 7.47 -2.63 -12.44
CA ASP A 14 7.33 -3.61 -11.38
C ASP A 14 7.79 -3.04 -10.03
N PHE A 15 6.99 -3.32 -9.01
CA PHE A 15 7.28 -2.98 -7.62
C PHE A 15 7.11 -4.20 -6.72
N TRP A 16 7.99 -4.28 -5.73
CA TRP A 16 7.83 -5.14 -4.57
C TRP A 16 7.32 -4.30 -3.39
N LEU A 17 6.20 -4.73 -2.83
CA LEU A 17 5.56 -4.09 -1.68
C LEU A 17 5.67 -5.02 -0.48
N LYS A 18 6.02 -4.45 0.66
CA LYS A 18 6.00 -5.16 1.94
C LYS A 18 5.22 -4.34 2.95
N LEU A 19 4.13 -4.93 3.45
CA LEU A 19 3.26 -4.32 4.43
C LEU A 19 3.26 -5.14 5.71
N VAL A 20 3.48 -4.48 6.85
CA VAL A 20 3.37 -5.10 8.18
C VAL A 20 2.34 -4.34 8.99
N CYS A 21 1.33 -5.04 9.48
CA CYS A 21 0.27 -4.48 10.31
C CYS A 21 -0.23 -5.48 11.36
N GLY A 22 -1.03 -5.00 12.31
CA GLY A 22 -1.80 -5.88 13.19
C GLY A 22 -2.90 -6.60 12.41
N GLN A 23 -3.32 -7.77 12.92
CA GLN A 23 -4.43 -8.52 12.34
C GLN A 23 -5.74 -7.79 12.59
N GLU A 24 -6.31 -7.25 11.51
CA GLU A 24 -7.60 -6.54 11.49
C GLU A 24 -8.49 -7.17 10.42
N ARG A 25 -9.79 -7.31 10.70
CA ARG A 25 -10.76 -7.73 9.69
C ARG A 25 -10.81 -6.69 8.57
N GLY A 26 -10.70 -7.14 7.32
CA GLY A 26 -10.77 -6.25 6.15
C GLY A 26 -9.44 -5.59 5.77
N ALA A 27 -8.37 -5.79 6.54
CA ALA A 27 -7.02 -5.29 6.21
C ALA A 27 -6.58 -5.67 4.79
N PHE A 28 -6.69 -6.95 4.44
CA PHE A 28 -6.31 -7.43 3.10
C PHE A 28 -7.19 -6.83 1.98
N LYS A 29 -8.50 -6.72 2.22
CA LYS A 29 -9.42 -6.10 1.26
C LYS A 29 -9.02 -4.65 0.97
N ARG A 30 -8.71 -3.88 2.01
CA ARG A 30 -8.26 -2.48 1.90
C ARG A 30 -7.00 -2.37 1.04
N ILE A 31 -6.01 -3.26 1.20
CA ILE A 31 -4.82 -3.32 0.35
C ILE A 31 -5.22 -3.49 -1.13
N MET A 32 -6.04 -4.49 -1.42
CA MET A 32 -6.42 -4.80 -2.81
C MET A 32 -7.19 -3.65 -3.46
N GLU A 33 -8.12 -3.02 -2.73
CA GLU A 33 -8.87 -1.85 -3.20
C GLU A 33 -7.94 -0.64 -3.45
N THR A 34 -6.98 -0.39 -2.56
CA THR A 34 -5.98 0.67 -2.77
C THR A 34 -5.15 0.41 -4.01
N LEU A 35 -4.64 -0.81 -4.19
CA LEU A 35 -3.82 -1.15 -5.36
C LEU A 35 -4.61 -1.01 -6.66
N ASP A 36 -5.88 -1.45 -6.67
CA ASP A 36 -6.75 -1.28 -7.83
C ASP A 36 -7.00 0.20 -8.16
N SER A 37 -7.25 1.04 -7.15
CA SER A 37 -7.42 2.50 -7.33
C SER A 37 -6.17 3.22 -7.86
N LEU A 38 -4.99 2.63 -7.64
CA LEU A 38 -3.70 3.15 -8.12
C LEU A 38 -3.31 2.56 -9.47
N GLU A 39 -4.22 1.85 -10.13
CA GLU A 39 -3.99 1.15 -11.41
C GLU A 39 -2.83 0.15 -11.35
N LEU A 40 -2.62 -0.47 -10.19
CA LEU A 40 -1.60 -1.51 -9.98
C LEU A 40 -2.22 -2.89 -10.11
N GLN A 41 -1.67 -3.72 -10.98
CA GLN A 41 -2.00 -5.13 -11.07
C GLN A 41 -1.18 -5.94 -10.07
N VAL A 42 -1.83 -6.77 -9.26
CA VAL A 42 -1.12 -7.74 -8.41
C VAL A 42 -0.71 -8.94 -9.24
N ILE A 43 0.59 -9.22 -9.27
CA ILE A 43 1.20 -10.34 -10.00
C ILE A 43 1.45 -11.53 -9.07
N ASP A 44 1.90 -11.24 -7.85
CA ASP A 44 2.15 -12.24 -6.81
C ASP A 44 1.78 -11.66 -5.45
N VAL A 45 1.28 -12.52 -4.57
CA VAL A 45 0.92 -12.14 -3.20
C VAL A 45 1.21 -13.28 -2.24
N ASN A 46 1.93 -12.96 -1.17
CA ASN A 46 2.15 -13.85 -0.04
C ASN A 46 1.73 -13.15 1.25
N VAL A 47 0.80 -13.78 1.98
CA VAL A 47 0.32 -13.31 3.28
C VAL A 47 0.81 -14.29 4.35
N THR A 48 1.56 -13.78 5.32
CA THR A 48 2.03 -14.55 6.47
C THR A 48 1.49 -13.93 7.75
N THR A 49 0.90 -14.75 8.61
CA THR A 49 0.37 -14.32 9.90
C THR A 49 1.17 -14.96 11.04
N CYS A 50 1.46 -14.19 12.09
CA CYS A 50 2.20 -14.68 13.25
C CYS A 50 1.87 -13.82 14.47
N TYR A 51 1.41 -14.43 15.57
CA TYR A 51 1.10 -13.75 16.84
C TYR A 51 0.26 -12.46 16.70
N GLY A 52 -0.77 -12.48 15.85
CA GLY A 52 -1.63 -11.31 15.63
C GLY A 52 -1.01 -10.22 14.74
N HIS A 53 0.14 -10.48 14.13
CA HIS A 53 0.73 -9.65 13.08
C HIS A 53 0.49 -10.26 11.70
N VAL A 54 0.37 -9.40 10.69
CA VAL A 54 0.21 -9.77 9.29
C VAL A 54 1.33 -9.12 8.50
N LEU A 55 2.08 -9.93 7.77
CA LEU A 55 3.03 -9.54 6.75
C LEU A 55 2.41 -9.85 5.38
N THR A 56 2.26 -8.84 4.54
CA THR A 56 1.83 -9.00 3.15
C THR A 56 2.97 -8.58 2.23
N ASN A 57 3.49 -9.53 1.46
CA ASN A 57 4.44 -9.28 0.38
C ASN A 57 3.68 -9.33 -0.94
N LEU A 58 3.85 -8.30 -1.78
CA LEU A 58 3.23 -8.27 -3.11
C LEU A 58 4.27 -7.94 -4.17
N LYS A 59 4.17 -8.62 -5.31
CA LYS A 59 4.68 -8.11 -6.58
C LYS A 59 3.53 -7.44 -7.31
N VAL A 60 3.72 -6.19 -7.71
CA VAL A 60 2.73 -5.44 -8.49
C VAL A 60 3.34 -4.84 -9.75
N GLU A 61 2.52 -4.68 -10.79
CA GLU A 61 2.87 -4.03 -12.05
C GLU A 61 1.95 -2.83 -12.31
N ALA A 62 2.51 -1.68 -12.70
CA ALA A 62 1.73 -0.52 -13.11
C ALA A 62 1.10 -0.72 -14.51
N LYS A 63 -0.23 -0.58 -14.61
CA LYS A 63 -0.95 -0.73 -15.88
C LYS A 63 -0.68 0.44 -16.86
N GLY A 64 -0.38 1.63 -16.34
CA GLY A 64 -0.11 2.84 -17.12
C GLY A 64 1.27 2.88 -17.81
N LYS A 65 1.46 3.87 -18.69
CA LYS A 65 2.79 4.23 -19.25
C LYS A 65 3.59 5.15 -18.33
N GLU A 66 2.92 5.76 -17.37
CA GLU A 66 3.51 6.74 -16.46
C GLU A 66 4.38 6.05 -15.40
N VAL A 67 5.54 6.66 -15.13
CA VAL A 67 6.46 6.15 -14.12
C VAL A 67 5.97 6.61 -12.75
N VAL A 68 5.29 5.71 -12.04
CA VAL A 68 4.89 5.97 -10.65
C VAL A 68 6.15 6.04 -9.77
N ALA A 69 6.31 7.15 -9.04
CA ALA A 69 7.38 7.28 -8.07
C ALA A 69 7.12 6.37 -6.86
N ALA A 70 8.13 5.59 -6.44
CA ALA A 70 8.01 4.67 -5.31
C ALA A 70 7.60 5.37 -4.01
N GLN A 71 8.03 6.62 -3.83
CA GLN A 71 7.65 7.44 -2.67
C GLN A 71 6.16 7.80 -2.69
N SER A 72 5.63 8.27 -3.82
CA SER A 72 4.20 8.56 -3.97
C SER A 72 3.34 7.33 -3.73
N LEU A 73 3.77 6.16 -4.22
CA LEU A 73 3.09 4.89 -3.96
C LEU A 73 3.07 4.54 -2.46
N LYS A 74 4.21 4.71 -1.78
CA LYS A 74 4.30 4.50 -0.33
C LYS A 74 3.35 5.41 0.43
N ASP A 75 3.29 6.68 0.07
CA ASP A 75 2.44 7.67 0.73
C ASP A 75 0.95 7.38 0.50
N SER A 76 0.55 7.01 -0.72
CA SER A 76 -0.82 6.57 -1.03
C SER A 76 -1.24 5.33 -0.22
N LEU A 77 -0.33 4.35 -0.11
CA LEU A 77 -0.58 3.16 0.70
C LEU A 77 -0.74 3.54 2.18
N LEU A 78 0.17 4.34 2.74
CA LEU A 78 0.09 4.79 4.14
C LEU A 78 -1.21 5.57 4.43
N ASN A 79 -1.61 6.46 3.53
CA ASN A 79 -2.85 7.24 3.68
C ASN A 79 -4.11 6.37 3.69
N CYS A 80 -4.15 5.27 2.92
CA CYS A 80 -5.27 4.34 2.96
C CYS A 80 -5.45 3.66 4.32
N TRP A 81 -4.38 3.50 5.10
CA TRP A 81 -4.44 2.93 6.45
C TRP A 81 -4.64 3.97 7.55
N MET A 82 -4.39 5.25 7.26
CA MET A 82 -4.53 6.37 8.18
C MET A 82 -5.31 7.53 7.53
N PRO A 83 -6.60 7.34 7.20
CA PRO A 83 -7.40 8.43 6.68
C PRO A 83 -7.58 9.48 7.79
N GLY A 84 -6.87 10.61 7.72
CA GLY A 84 -7.13 11.77 8.59
C GLY A 84 -5.96 12.53 9.21
N ILE A 85 -4.68 12.24 8.93
CA ILE A 85 -3.57 13.07 9.49
C ILE A 85 -3.25 14.31 8.63
N HIS A 86 -3.79 14.43 7.42
CA HIS A 86 -3.46 15.52 6.49
C HIS A 86 -4.59 16.55 6.23
N ASP A 87 -5.69 16.53 7.00
CA ASP A 87 -6.90 17.33 6.71
C ASP A 87 -7.27 18.36 7.81
N GLU A 88 -6.34 18.71 8.70
CA GLU A 88 -6.59 19.75 9.73
C GLU A 88 -6.12 21.17 9.35
N ASN A 89 -5.50 21.38 8.18
CA ASN A 89 -4.92 22.69 7.83
C ASN A 89 -5.64 23.47 6.72
N GLN A 90 -6.91 23.16 6.38
CA GLN A 90 -7.68 23.96 5.39
C GLN A 90 -9.10 24.34 5.83
N ARG A 91 -9.38 24.44 7.14
CA ARG A 91 -10.61 25.07 7.64
C ARG A 91 -10.31 26.22 8.59
N SER A 92 -9.67 27.25 8.07
CA SER A 92 -9.65 28.58 8.69
C SER A 92 -9.55 29.60 7.56
N GLY A 93 -10.71 29.92 7.00
CA GLY A 93 -10.95 30.96 6.00
C GLY A 93 -12.40 31.38 6.11
#